data_AF-A0A259KZA1-F1
#
_entry.id   AF-A0A259KZA1-F1
#
_cell.length_a   1.000
_cell.length_b   1.000
_cell.length_c   1.000
_cell.angle_alpha   90.00
_cell.angle_beta   90.00
_cell.angle_gamma   90.00
#
_symmetry.space_group_name_H-M   'P 1'
#
loop_
_entity.id
_entity.type
_entity.pdbx_description
1 polymer ?
#
loop_
_entity_poly.entity_id
_entity_poly.type
_entity_poly.pdbx_seq_one_letter_code
_entity_poly.pdbx_strand_id
1 'polypeptide(L)'
;MPKTVISGFTHNFLGNAPAWYKQTILLFLLINPLVVWLIGPVAAGWLLVGEFIFTLAMALKCYPLLPGGLLAVEALLIGLATPDAVYHEVLVNLPVILLLMFMVAGIYFMKQLLLVAFTQILV
;
A
#
# COMPACT_ATOMS: atom_id res chain seq x y z
N MET A 1 -10.06 -26.95 1.34
CA MET A 1 -9.78 -26.83 -0.11
C MET A 1 -10.94 -26.06 -0.74
N PRO A 2 -10.68 -24.92 -1.41
CA PRO A 2 -11.73 -24.16 -2.07
C PRO A 2 -12.38 -25.02 -3.16
N LYS A 3 -13.71 -25.12 -3.13
CA LYS A 3 -14.49 -26.02 -4.00
C LYS A 3 -14.89 -25.40 -5.33
N THR A 4 -14.62 -24.10 -5.53
CA THR A 4 -14.98 -23.32 -6.71
C THR A 4 -13.88 -22.32 -7.07
N VAL A 5 -13.74 -22.00 -8.36
CA VAL A 5 -12.78 -20.99 -8.85
C VAL A 5 -12.98 -19.63 -8.17
N ILE A 6 -14.24 -19.22 -7.94
CA ILE A 6 -14.59 -17.99 -7.22
C ILE A 6 -14.08 -18.04 -5.76
N SER A 7 -14.20 -19.19 -5.09
CA SER A 7 -13.67 -19.37 -3.72
C SER A 7 -12.13 -19.34 -3.66
N GLY A 8 -11.45 -19.71 -4.75
CA GLY A 8 -9.98 -19.60 -4.84
C GLY A 8 -9.52 -18.15 -4.98
N PHE A 9 -10.23 -17.36 -5.80
CA PHE A 9 -9.97 -15.93 -5.95
C PHE A 9 -10.20 -15.16 -4.65
N THR A 10 -11.30 -15.39 -3.93
CA THR A 10 -11.58 -14.70 -2.66
C THR A 10 -10.58 -15.07 -1.56
N HIS A 11 -10.06 -16.30 -1.57
CA HIS A 11 -9.02 -16.72 -0.63
C HIS A 11 -7.67 -16.02 -0.91
N ASN A 12 -7.30 -15.82 -2.18
CA ASN A 12 -6.07 -15.14 -2.58
C ASN A 12 -6.18 -13.60 -2.61
N PHE A 13 -7.39 -13.05 -2.69
CA PHE A 13 -7.63 -11.61 -2.69
C PHE A 13 -7.14 -10.99 -1.38
N LEU A 14 -6.26 -9.98 -1.45
CA LEU A 14 -5.66 -9.28 -0.29
C LEU A 14 -4.86 -10.18 0.70
N GLY A 15 -4.41 -11.36 0.26
CA GLY A 15 -3.52 -12.22 1.05
C GLY A 15 -4.09 -12.66 2.40
N ASN A 16 -3.24 -12.73 3.43
CA ASN A 16 -3.58 -13.22 4.77
C ASN A 16 -4.23 -12.15 5.66
N ALA A 17 -5.12 -11.33 5.09
CA ALA A 17 -5.88 -10.32 5.83
C ALA A 17 -7.17 -10.93 6.43
N PRO A 18 -7.64 -10.44 7.59
CA PRO A 18 -8.92 -10.84 8.17
C PRO A 18 -10.08 -10.65 7.19
N ALA A 19 -11.05 -11.57 7.20
CA ALA A 19 -12.19 -11.52 6.28
C ALA A 19 -13.01 -10.22 6.39
N TRP A 20 -13.21 -9.72 7.62
CA TRP A 20 -13.92 -8.45 7.86
C TRP A 20 -13.23 -7.27 7.17
N TYR A 21 -11.89 -7.24 7.17
CA TYR A 21 -11.12 -6.17 6.55
C TYR A 21 -11.25 -6.21 5.03
N LYS A 22 -11.18 -7.41 4.42
CA LYS A 22 -11.43 -7.57 2.97
C LYS A 22 -12.82 -7.06 2.57
N GLN A 23 -13.83 -7.33 3.40
CA GLN A 23 -15.20 -6.84 3.18
C GLN A 23 -15.29 -5.32 3.34
N THR A 24 -14.62 -4.73 4.33
CA THR A 24 -14.58 -3.27 4.51
C THR A 24 -13.94 -2.56 3.32
N ILE A 25 -12.82 -3.07 2.81
CA ILE A 25 -12.18 -2.50 1.61
C ILE A 25 -13.10 -2.60 0.38
N LEU A 26 -13.78 -3.73 0.20
CA LEU A 26 -14.74 -3.89 -0.90
C LEU A 26 -15.93 -2.92 -0.77
N LEU A 27 -16.36 -2.64 0.46
CA LEU A 27 -17.39 -1.63 0.73
C LEU A 27 -16.91 -0.22 0.39
N PHE A 28 -15.68 0.15 0.77
CA PHE A 28 -15.07 1.45 0.43
C PHE A 28 -15.02 1.66 -1.09
N LEU A 29 -14.61 0.64 -1.85
CA LEU A 29 -14.62 0.67 -3.31
C LEU A 29 -16.02 0.87 -3.94
N LEU A 30 -17.08 0.52 -3.22
CA LEU A 30 -18.45 0.77 -3.71
C LEU A 30 -18.97 2.13 -3.28
N ILE A 31 -18.55 2.62 -2.12
CA ILE A 31 -18.98 3.90 -1.56
C ILE A 31 -18.29 5.06 -2.29
N ASN A 32 -17.02 4.95 -2.64
CA ASN A 32 -16.25 6.03 -3.26
C ASN A 32 -16.90 6.62 -4.54
N PRO A 33 -17.31 5.81 -5.54
CA PRO A 33 -18.00 6.34 -6.72
C PRO A 33 -19.34 6.98 -6.39
N LEU A 34 -20.09 6.41 -5.43
CA LEU A 34 -21.39 6.93 -5.01
C LEU A 34 -21.24 8.31 -4.34
N VAL A 35 -20.22 8.49 -3.51
CA VAL A 35 -19.96 9.76 -2.81
C VAL A 35 -19.55 10.85 -3.80
N VAL A 36 -18.72 10.50 -4.81
CA VAL A 36 -18.38 11.45 -5.88
C VAL A 36 -19.64 11.91 -6.62
N TRP A 37 -20.56 11.00 -6.93
CA TRP A 37 -21.79 11.32 -7.65
C TRP A 37 -22.79 12.13 -6.80
N LEU A 38 -22.91 11.86 -5.50
CA LEU A 38 -23.92 12.47 -4.62
C LEU A 38 -23.46 13.79 -3.97
N ILE A 39 -22.20 13.86 -3.51
CA ILE A 39 -21.69 14.93 -2.64
C ILE A 39 -20.55 15.72 -3.31
N GLY A 40 -19.99 15.17 -4.39
CA GLY A 40 -18.96 15.82 -5.19
C GLY A 40 -17.52 15.45 -4.80
N PRO A 41 -16.53 15.90 -5.60
CA PRO A 41 -15.15 15.42 -5.54
C PRO A 41 -14.39 15.82 -4.27
N VAL A 42 -14.70 16.99 -3.69
CA VAL A 42 -14.01 17.48 -2.48
C VAL A 42 -14.34 16.61 -1.26
N ALA A 43 -15.61 16.27 -1.08
CA ALA A 43 -16.05 15.40 0.02
C ALA A 43 -15.51 13.96 -0.16
N ALA A 44 -15.53 13.45 -1.40
CA ALA A 44 -14.96 12.15 -1.73
C ALA A 44 -13.45 12.10 -1.45
N GLY A 45 -12.70 13.16 -1.78
CA GLY A 45 -11.27 13.25 -1.48
C GLY A 45 -10.98 13.13 0.02
N TRP A 46 -11.72 13.84 0.88
CA TRP A 46 -11.58 13.72 2.33
C TRP A 46 -11.96 12.35 2.87
N LEU A 47 -13.01 11.73 2.31
CA LEU A 47 -13.39 10.37 2.66
C LEU A 47 -12.29 9.38 2.30
N LEU A 48 -11.71 9.49 1.10
CA LEU A 48 -10.62 8.64 0.61
C LEU A 48 -9.35 8.80 1.47
N VAL A 49 -9.02 10.01 1.94
CA VAL A 49 -7.94 10.23 2.91
C VAL A 49 -8.21 9.46 4.21
N GLY A 50 -9.44 9.49 4.72
CA GLY A 50 -9.84 8.73 5.92
C GLY A 50 -9.70 7.21 5.73
N GLU A 51 -10.16 6.70 4.59
CA GLU A 51 -10.02 5.29 4.22
C GLU A 51 -8.55 4.88 4.09
N PHE A 52 -7.72 5.75 3.51
CA PHE A 52 -6.29 5.50 3.36
C PHE A 52 -5.60 5.39 4.73
N ILE A 53 -5.89 6.30 5.67
CA ILE A 53 -5.37 6.23 7.05
C ILE A 53 -5.83 4.93 7.73
N PHE A 54 -7.08 4.52 7.53
CA PHE A 54 -7.57 3.24 8.03
C PHE A 54 -6.77 2.06 7.45
N THR A 55 -6.44 2.06 6.16
CA THR A 55 -5.58 1.02 5.56
C THR A 55 -4.16 1.04 6.11
N LEU A 56 -3.58 2.21 6.38
CA LEU A 56 -2.26 2.35 7.01
C LEU A 56 -2.25 1.74 8.42
N ALA A 57 -3.28 2.03 9.22
CA ALA A 57 -3.41 1.48 10.57
C ALA A 57 -3.48 -0.05 10.57
N MET A 58 -4.22 -0.63 9.61
CA MET A 58 -4.35 -2.08 9.48
C MET A 58 -3.11 -2.76 8.90
N ALA A 59 -2.34 -2.06 8.06
CA ALA A 59 -1.11 -2.60 7.49
C ALA A 59 0.00 -2.86 8.52
N LEU A 60 -0.06 -2.21 9.69
CA LEU A 60 0.82 -2.54 10.82
C LEU A 60 0.61 -3.98 11.33
N LYS A 61 -0.59 -4.55 11.12
CA LYS A 61 -0.93 -5.94 11.48
C LYS A 61 -0.95 -6.88 10.28
N CYS A 62 -1.28 -6.36 9.10
CA CYS A 62 -1.56 -7.14 7.90
C CYS A 62 -0.70 -6.69 6.71
N TYR A 63 0.59 -6.46 6.93
CA TYR A 63 1.53 -6.20 5.84
C TYR A 63 1.45 -7.36 4.83
N PRO A 64 1.29 -7.12 3.51
CA PRO A 64 1.56 -5.88 2.76
C PRO A 64 0.36 -4.95 2.48
N LEU A 65 0.65 -3.67 2.23
CA LEU A 65 -0.30 -2.55 2.01
C LEU A 65 -0.99 -2.54 0.63
N LEU A 66 -1.34 -3.71 0.09
CA LEU A 66 -2.04 -3.83 -1.19
C LEU A 66 -3.39 -3.04 -1.28
N PRO A 67 -4.23 -2.97 -0.24
CA PRO A 67 -5.55 -2.32 -0.35
C PRO A 67 -5.48 -0.80 -0.48
N GLY A 68 -4.49 -0.13 0.12
CA GLY A 68 -4.31 1.31 -0.05
C GLY A 68 -3.99 1.69 -1.49
N GLY A 69 -3.22 0.84 -2.19
CA GLY A 69 -2.99 0.98 -3.63
C GLY A 69 -4.26 0.79 -4.46
N LEU A 70 -5.15 -0.10 -4.04
CA LEU A 70 -6.44 -0.32 -4.71
C LEU A 70 -7.32 0.94 -4.66
N LEU A 71 -7.39 1.60 -3.51
CA LEU A 71 -8.11 2.88 -3.35
C LEU A 71 -7.46 4.01 -4.18
N ALA A 72 -6.14 4.03 -4.29
CA ALA A 72 -5.45 5.02 -5.13
C ALA A 72 -5.74 4.83 -6.63
N VAL A 73 -5.80 3.58 -7.10
CA VAL A 73 -6.19 3.26 -8.48
C VAL A 73 -7.66 3.63 -8.73
N GLU A 74 -8.53 3.37 -7.78
CA GLU A 74 -9.91 3.80 -7.84
C GLU A 74 -10.04 5.34 -7.94
N ALA A 75 -9.27 6.10 -7.16
CA ALA A 75 -9.25 7.55 -7.21
C ALA A 75 -8.90 8.07 -8.63
N LEU A 76 -7.96 7.41 -9.31
CA LEU A 76 -7.61 7.70 -10.71
C LEU A 76 -8.77 7.38 -11.65
N LEU A 77 -9.44 6.24 -11.48
CA LEU A 77 -10.55 5.82 -12.35
C LEU A 77 -11.79 6.71 -12.19
N ILE A 78 -12.08 7.18 -10.98
CA ILE A 78 -13.19 8.09 -10.70
C ILE A 78 -12.84 9.55 -11.09
N GLY A 79 -11.58 9.84 -11.41
CA GLY A 79 -11.14 11.16 -11.87
C GLY A 79 -10.87 12.16 -10.73
N LEU A 80 -10.59 11.67 -9.52
CA LEU A 80 -10.14 12.51 -8.40
C LEU A 80 -8.67 12.94 -8.54
N ALA A 81 -7.88 12.18 -9.30
CA ALA A 81 -6.50 12.51 -9.65
C ALA A 81 -6.25 12.18 -11.12
N THR A 82 -5.29 12.87 -11.75
CA THR A 82 -4.85 12.54 -13.11
C THR A 82 -3.62 11.63 -13.08
N PRO A 83 -3.46 10.75 -14.07
CA PRO A 83 -2.27 9.89 -14.18
C PRO A 83 -0.96 10.69 -14.21
N ASP A 84 -0.94 11.82 -14.92
CA ASP A 84 0.25 12.70 -15.02
C ASP A 84 0.63 13.30 -13.66
N ALA A 85 -0.35 13.75 -12.87
CA ALA A 85 -0.09 14.30 -11.54
C ALA A 85 0.48 13.23 -10.60
N VAL A 86 -0.12 12.02 -10.59
CA VAL A 86 0.38 10.90 -9.78
C VAL A 86 1.78 10.49 -10.22
N TYR A 87 2.04 10.45 -11.54
CA TYR A 87 3.37 10.13 -12.05
C TYR A 87 4.42 11.15 -11.62
N HIS A 88 4.11 12.44 -11.70
CA HIS A 88 5.00 13.50 -11.24
C HIS A 88 5.29 13.38 -9.73
N GLU A 89 4.27 13.15 -8.91
CA GLU A 89 4.43 12.93 -7.47
C GLU A 89 5.31 11.72 -7.16
N VAL A 90 5.12 10.62 -7.90
CA VAL A 90 5.98 9.43 -7.76
C VAL A 90 7.42 9.77 -8.13
N LEU A 91 7.67 10.46 -9.24
CA LEU A 91 9.02 10.85 -9.65
C LEU A 91 9.73 11.74 -8.62
N VAL A 92 9.02 12.69 -8.01
CA VAL A 92 9.57 13.57 -6.98
C VAL A 92 9.97 12.80 -5.72
N ASN A 93 9.19 11.78 -5.34
CA ASN A 93 9.40 11.01 -4.12
C ASN A 93 10.27 9.75 -4.29
N LEU A 94 10.43 9.25 -5.53
CA LEU A 94 11.23 8.07 -5.85
C LEU A 94 12.70 8.18 -5.38
N PRO A 95 13.41 9.33 -5.51
CA PRO A 95 14.75 9.49 -4.96
C PRO A 95 14.84 9.21 -3.45
N VAL A 96 13.82 9.58 -2.68
CA VAL A 96 13.77 9.31 -1.23
C VAL A 96 13.62 7.82 -0.97
N ILE A 97 12.73 7.14 -1.70
CA ILE A 97 12.56 5.68 -1.61
C ILE A 97 13.86 4.95 -1.97
N LEU A 98 14.53 5.36 -3.06
CA LEU A 98 15.82 4.81 -3.46
C LEU A 98 16.90 5.05 -2.42
N LEU A 99 16.96 6.25 -1.84
CA LEU A 99 17.90 6.57 -0.76
C LEU A 99 17.67 5.68 0.46
N LEU A 100 16.42 5.45 0.85
CA LEU A 100 16.08 4.55 1.96
C LEU A 100 16.49 3.10 1.65
N MET A 101 16.20 2.60 0.44
CA MET A 101 16.63 1.26 0.01
C MET A 101 18.16 1.12 0.01
N PHE A 102 18.87 2.12 -0.52
CA PHE A 102 20.33 2.17 -0.53
C PHE A 102 20.91 2.23 0.88
N MET A 103 20.33 3.04 1.77
CA MET A 103 20.76 3.17 3.17
C MET A 103 20.63 1.82 3.91
N VAL A 104 19.49 1.13 3.76
CA VAL A 104 19.30 -0.19 4.37
C VAL A 104 20.32 -1.17 3.80
N ALA A 105 20.45 -1.28 2.48
CA ALA A 105 21.43 -2.17 1.84
C ALA A 105 22.88 -1.87 2.30
N GLY A 106 23.24 -0.60 2.41
CA GLY A 106 24.56 -0.14 2.83
C GLY A 106 24.91 -0.54 4.27
N ILE A 107 24.00 -0.37 5.23
CA ILE A 107 24.24 -0.79 6.62
C ILE A 107 24.37 -2.31 6.72
N TYR A 108 23.54 -3.07 6.00
CA TYR A 108 23.65 -4.53 5.97
C TYR A 108 25.00 -5.00 5.43
N PHE A 109 25.51 -4.36 4.38
CA PHE A 109 26.85 -4.63 3.84
C PHE A 109 27.97 -4.27 4.82
N MET A 110 27.94 -3.05 5.37
CA MET A 110 28.96 -2.57 6.33
C MET A 110 29.02 -3.44 7.59
N LYS A 111 27.87 -3.89 8.12
CA LYS A 111 27.81 -4.80 9.27
C LYS A 111 28.57 -6.10 9.02
N GLN A 112 28.40 -6.70 7.84
CA GLN A 112 29.07 -7.97 7.51
C GLN A 112 30.59 -7.79 7.39
N LEU A 113 31.04 -6.71 6.74
CA LEU A 113 32.47 -6.40 6.65
C LEU A 113 33.10 -6.14 8.02
N LEU A 114 32.44 -5.36 8.87
CA LEU A 114 32.92 -5.07 10.22
C LEU A 114 33.01 -6.33 11.08
N LEU A 115 32.04 -7.25 10.98
CA LEU A 115 32.09 -8.54 11.69
C LEU A 115 33.28 -9.39 11.25
N VAL A 116 33.57 -9.46 9.95
CA VAL A 116 34.74 -10.16 9.42
C VAL A 116 36.03 -9.52 9.93
N ALA A 117 36.15 -8.20 9.83
CA ALA A 117 37.32 -7.47 10.29
C ALA A 117 37.58 -7.67 11.80
N PHE A 118 36.55 -7.57 12.65
CA PHE A 118 36.71 -7.80 14.09
C PHE A 118 37.07 -9.24 14.43
N THR A 119 36.52 -10.22 13.71
CA THR A 119 36.85 -11.64 13.94
C THR A 119 38.32 -11.93 13.59
N GLN A 120 38.85 -11.30 12.54
CA GLN A 120 40.25 -11.42 12.14
C GLN A 120 41.23 -10.67 13.07
N ILE A 121 40.76 -9.66 13.82
CA ILE A 121 41.60 -8.90 14.77
C ILE A 121 41.64 -9.58 16.16
N LEU A 122 40.55 -10.24 16.57
CA LEU A 122 40.41 -10.81 17.92
C LEU A 122 40.97 -12.24 18.06
N VAL A 123 41.17 -12.94 16.94
CA VAL A 123 41.83 -14.25 16.86
C VAL A 123 43.28 -14.06 16.44
#